data_AF-A0A957ZUH3-F1
#
_entry.id   AF-A0A957ZUH3-F1
#
_cell.length_a   1.000
_cell.length_b   1.000
_cell.length_c   1.000
_cell.angle_alpha   90.00
_cell.angle_beta   90.00
_cell.angle_gamma   90.00
#
_symmetry.space_group_name_H-M   'P 1'
#
loop_
_entity.id
_entity.type
_entity.pdbx_description
1 polymer ?
#
loop_
_entity_poly.entity_id
_entity_poly.type
_entity_poly.pdbx_seq_one_letter_code
_entity_poly.pdbx_strand_id
1 'polypeptide(L)' 'MGENTKIEWCDHTWNGWIGCTKVSDGCKHCYAETLMDKRYGRVEWGP' A
#
# COMPACT_ATOMS: atom_id res chain seq x y z
N MET A 1 -1.23 7.64 -3.34
CA MET A 1 -0.42 8.25 -4.41
C MET A 1 -0.90 9.66 -4.60
N GLY A 2 0.04 10.59 -4.78
CA GLY A 2 -0.25 12.02 -4.76
C GLY A 2 -0.10 12.63 -6.14
N GLU A 3 -1.14 13.34 -6.57
CA GLU A 3 -1.10 14.22 -7.75
C GLU A 3 -0.29 15.49 -7.50
N ASN A 4 0.07 15.86 -6.28
CA ASN A 4 1.03 16.94 -6.05
C ASN A 4 1.96 16.50 -4.94
N THR A 5 3.23 16.28 -5.26
CA THR A 5 4.22 15.82 -4.27
C THR A 5 4.93 16.99 -3.61
N LYS A 6 5.49 16.75 -2.42
CA LYS A 6 6.36 17.71 -1.72
C LYS A 6 7.85 17.51 -2.04
N ILE A 7 8.16 16.62 -2.99
CA ILE A 7 9.52 16.38 -3.46
C ILE A 7 9.78 17.42 -4.54
N GLU A 8 10.73 18.32 -4.27
CA GLU A 8 11.00 19.53 -5.08
C GLU A 8 11.15 19.29 -6.59
N TRP A 9 11.57 18.08 -7.01
CA TRP A 9 11.81 17.73 -8.40
C TRP A 9 10.77 16.78 -9.02
N CYS A 10 9.69 16.43 -8.30
CA CYS A 10 8.71 15.45 -8.74
C CYS A 10 7.29 15.97 -8.55
N ASP A 11 6.54 16.08 -9.65
CA ASP A 11 5.15 16.58 -9.66
C ASP A 11 4.13 15.54 -9.20
N HIS A 12 4.33 14.27 -9.56
CA HIS A 12 3.40 13.17 -9.26
C HIS A 12 4.13 11.93 -8.74
N THR A 13 3.59 11.33 -7.68
CA THR A 13 4.09 10.02 -7.19
C THR A 13 3.18 8.90 -7.67
N TRP A 14 3.77 7.93 -8.35
CA TRP A 14 3.10 6.69 -8.71
C TRP A 14 3.88 5.48 -8.18
N ASN A 15 3.12 4.50 -7.72
CA ASN A 15 3.50 3.21 -7.18
C ASN A 15 2.57 2.20 -7.85
N GLY A 16 3.12 1.46 -8.79
CA GLY A 16 2.38 0.45 -9.56
C GLY A 16 2.08 -0.82 -8.79
N TRP A 17 2.55 -0.98 -7.54
CA TRP A 17 2.38 -2.21 -6.79
C TRP A 17 2.01 -1.96 -5.32
N ILE A 18 0.83 -2.41 -4.94
CA ILE A 18 0.36 -2.38 -3.56
C ILE A 18 -0.34 -3.70 -3.30
N GLY A 19 0.04 -4.37 -2.20
CA GLY A 19 -0.46 -5.70 -1.84
C GLY A 19 0.63 -6.78 -1.92
N CYS A 20 0.43 -7.86 -1.20
CA CYS A 20 1.24 -9.07 -1.28
C CYS A 20 0.41 -10.30 -0.86
N THR A 21 0.88 -11.49 -1.19
CA THR A 21 0.30 -12.75 -0.70
C THR A 21 0.85 -13.09 0.68
N LYS A 22 0.00 -13.52 1.61
CA LYS A 22 0.43 -14.00 2.93
C LYS A 22 1.15 -15.34 2.78
N VAL A 23 2.41 -15.41 3.23
CA VAL A 23 3.25 -16.61 3.09
C VAL A 23 3.65 -17.24 4.43
N SER A 24 3.53 -16.51 5.54
CA SER A 24 3.93 -17.01 6.86
C SER A 24 3.14 -16.35 8.01
N ASP A 25 3.30 -16.90 9.22
CA ASP A 25 2.70 -16.34 10.44
C ASP A 25 3.14 -14.90 10.75
N GLY A 26 4.27 -14.46 10.20
CA GLY A 26 4.73 -13.07 10.32
C GLY A 26 3.77 -12.06 9.70
N CYS A 27 2.87 -12.50 8.80
CA CYS A 27 1.90 -11.63 8.15
C CYS A 27 0.72 -11.24 9.07
N LYS A 28 0.52 -11.89 10.23
CA LYS A 28 -0.66 -11.69 11.11
C LYS A 28 -0.86 -10.25 11.60
N HIS A 29 0.21 -9.46 11.69
CA HIS A 29 0.17 -8.07 12.16
C HIS A 29 0.76 -7.10 11.12
N CYS A 30 0.53 -7.38 9.83
CA CYS A 30 1.00 -6.52 8.75
C CYS A 30 0.36 -5.12 8.85
N TYR A 31 1.19 -4.10 9.06
CA TYR A 31 0.72 -2.71 9.10
C TYR A 31 0.08 -2.29 7.77
N ALA A 32 0.63 -2.76 6.65
CA ALA A 32 0.19 -2.38 5.33
C ALA A 32 -1.21 -2.95 5.03
N GLU A 33 -1.52 -4.15 5.53
CA GLU A 33 -2.87 -4.72 5.46
C GLU A 33 -3.89 -3.86 6.19
N THR A 34 -3.60 -3.53 7.45
CA THR A 34 -4.50 -2.70 8.25
C THR A 34 -4.70 -1.31 7.63
N LEU A 35 -3.66 -0.73 7.02
CA LEU A 35 -3.76 0.57 6.37
C LEU A 35 -4.54 0.50 5.05
N MET A 36 -4.12 -0.36 4.13
CA MET A 36 -4.55 -0.27 2.74
C MET A 36 -5.82 -1.05 2.45
N ASP A 37 -6.08 -2.14 3.18
CA ASP A 37 -7.34 -2.88 3.09
C ASP A 37 -8.37 -2.30 4.08
N LYS A 38 -8.12 -2.35 5.39
CA LYS A 38 -9.15 -1.95 6.36
C LYS A 38 -9.46 -0.46 6.39
N ARG A 39 -8.44 0.41 6.36
CA ARG A 39 -8.65 1.86 6.51
C ARG A 39 -8.95 2.55 5.20
N TYR A 40 -8.18 2.24 4.16
CA TYR A 40 -8.30 2.92 2.87
C TYR A 40 -9.11 2.14 1.84
N GLY A 41 -9.31 0.84 2.00
CA GLY A 41 -10.09 0.01 1.06
C GLY A 41 -9.55 0.05 -0.37
N ARG A 42 -8.22 0.21 -0.54
CA ARG A 42 -7.58 0.44 -1.84
C ARG A 42 -6.98 -0.82 -2.45
N VAL A 43 -6.82 -1.87 -1.67
CA VAL A 43 -6.24 -3.14 -2.10
C VAL A 43 -6.88 -4.30 -1.36
N GLU A 44 -7.00 -5.42 -2.04
CA GLU A 44 -7.31 -6.72 -1.46
C GLU A 44 -6.00 -7.53 -1.35
N TRP A 45 -5.76 -8.17 -0.21
CA TRP A 45 -4.50 -8.88 0.05
C TRP A 45 -4.62 -10.35 -0.29
N GLY A 46 -3.73 -10.83 -1.16
CA GLY A 46 -3.73 -12.22 -1.64
C GLY A 46 -4.83 -12.50 -2.67
N PRO A 47 -4.90 -13.74 -3.17
CA PRO A 47 -6.15 -14.34 -3.62
C PRO A 47 -7.05 -14.71 -2.42
#